data_AF-A0A7W1IPM6-F1
#
_entry.id   AF-A0A7W1IPM6-F1
#
_cell.length_a   1.000
_cell.length_b   1.000
_cell.length_c   1.000
_cell.angle_alpha   90.00
_cell.angle_beta   90.00
_cell.angle_gamma   90.00
#
_symmetry.space_group_name_H-M   'P 1'
#
loop_
_entity.id
_entity.type
_entity.pdbx_description
1 polymer ?
#
loop_
_entity_poly.entity_id
_entity_poly.type
_entity_poly.pdbx_seq_one_letter_code
_entity_poly.pdbx_strand_id
1 'polypeptide(L)' 'MRLFMNHCNKCHPGGEKGKGPALNDKKLPDFAIHFQIRNGLGDMPAFKKEDISKENVKKIILFVRLIRANTN' A
#
# COMPACT_ATOMS: atom_id res chain seq x y z
N MET A 1 7.93 7.70 -3.87
CA MET A 1 8.53 6.82 -2.83
C MET A 1 9.06 5.53 -3.47
N ARG A 2 10.36 5.21 -3.37
CA ARG A 2 10.98 4.05 -4.06
C ARG A 2 10.39 2.69 -3.66
N LEU A 3 10.10 2.48 -2.36
CA LEU A 3 9.51 1.24 -1.86
C LEU A 3 8.14 0.95 -2.49
N PHE A 4 7.28 1.97 -2.57
CA PHE A 4 5.98 1.85 -3.21
C PHE A 4 6.12 1.51 -4.70
N MET A 5 7.05 2.17 -5.40
CA MET A 5 7.31 1.90 -6.83
C MET A 5 7.74 0.46 -7.08
N ASN A 6 8.57 -0.10 -6.20
CA ASN A 6 9.10 -1.45 -6.37
C ASN A 6 8.08 -2.55 -6.03
N HIS A 7 7.23 -2.34 -5.02
CA HIS A 7 6.39 -3.42 -4.47
C HIS A 7 4.89 -3.24 -4.74
N CYS A 8 4.40 -2.01 -4.88
CA CYS A 8 2.97 -1.71 -4.91
C CYS A 8 2.51 -1.18 -6.28
N ASN A 9 3.34 -0.36 -6.93
CA ASN A 9 2.97 0.39 -8.14
C ASN A 9 2.58 -0.48 -9.33
N LYS A 10 3.07 -1.72 -9.40
CA LYS A 10 2.68 -2.68 -10.44
C LYS A 10 1.17 -2.96 -10.45
N CYS A 11 0.54 -3.00 -9.27
CA CYS A 11 -0.90 -3.22 -9.14
C CYS A 11 -1.67 -1.93 -8.83
N HIS A 12 -1.05 -1.00 -8.11
CA HIS A 12 -1.61 0.27 -7.67
C HIS A 12 -0.82 1.45 -8.26
N PRO A 13 -0.90 1.71 -9.58
CA PRO A 13 -0.05 2.68 -10.27
C PRO A 13 -0.27 4.09 -9.72
N GLY A 14 0.77 4.69 -9.14
CA GLY A 14 0.68 6.00 -8.47
C GLY A 14 -0.25 6.03 -7.25
N GLY A 15 -0.84 4.90 -6.86
CA GLY A 15 -1.93 4.84 -5.89
C GLY A 15 -3.34 5.00 -6.48
N GLU A 16 -3.45 5.11 -7.81
CA GLU A 16 -4.71 5.06 -8.56
C GLU A 16 -5.16 3.61 -8.79
N LYS A 17 -6.33 3.47 -9.41
CA LYS A 17 -6.87 2.17 -9.85
C LYS A 17 -5.97 1.56 -10.93
N GLY A 18 -5.66 0.27 -10.79
CA GLY A 18 -4.95 -0.54 -11.78
C GLY A 18 -5.45 -1.97 -11.76
N LYS A 19 -4.54 -2.94 -11.59
CA LYS A 19 -4.93 -4.33 -11.28
C LYS A 19 -5.54 -4.42 -9.87
N GLY A 20 -4.99 -3.66 -8.93
CA GLY A 20 -5.56 -3.47 -7.60
C GLY A 20 -6.52 -2.28 -7.56
N PRO A 21 -7.34 -2.18 -6.50
CA PRO A 21 -8.19 -1.01 -6.27
C PRO A 21 -7.35 0.25 -6.09
N ALA A 22 -7.98 1.40 -6.30
CA ALA A 22 -7.36 2.67 -5.96
C ALA A 22 -7.10 2.75 -4.45
N LEU A 23 -6.02 3.42 -4.08
CA LEU A 23 -5.59 3.59 -2.69
C LEU A 23 -5.89 5.01 -2.18
N ASN A 24 -6.14 5.95 -3.09
CA ASN A 24 -6.44 7.36 -2.85
C ASN A 24 -7.90 7.63 -2.45
N ASP A 25 -8.85 6.76 -2.78
CA ASP A 25 -10.29 6.94 -2.54
C ASP A 25 -10.81 6.25 -1.27
N LYS A 26 -10.14 5.17 -0.82
CA LYS A 26 -10.61 4.32 0.28
C LYS A 26 -9.96 4.68 1.60
N LYS A 27 -10.75 5.16 2.57
CA LYS A 27 -10.29 5.47 3.94
C LYS A 27 -10.16 4.20 4.81
N LEU A 28 -9.19 3.34 4.50
CA LEU A 28 -8.80 2.25 5.40
C LEU A 28 -7.88 2.76 6.52
N PRO A 29 -8.08 2.34 7.78
CA PRO A 29 -7.19 2.69 8.88
C PRO A 29 -5.81 2.02 8.72
N ASP A 30 -4.77 2.67 9.24
CA ASP A 30 -3.36 2.25 9.05
C ASP A 30 -3.10 0.80 9.49
N PHE A 31 -3.75 0.34 10.56
CA PHE A 31 -3.61 -1.04 11.05
C PHE A 31 -4.20 -2.06 10.06
N ALA A 32 -5.28 -1.71 9.36
CA ALA A 32 -5.90 -2.59 8.37
C ALA A 32 -5.04 -2.69 7.12
N ILE A 33 -4.46 -1.58 6.67
CA ILE A 33 -3.49 -1.57 5.55
C ILE A 33 -2.27 -2.41 5.93
N HIS A 34 -1.75 -2.22 7.15
CA HIS A 34 -0.65 -3.03 7.65
C HIS A 34 -1.02 -4.52 7.67
N PHE A 35 -2.19 -4.88 8.20
CA PHE A 35 -2.65 -6.26 8.26
C PHE A 35 -2.76 -6.88 6.86
N GLN A 36 -3.33 -6.15 5.90
CA GLN A 36 -3.48 -6.61 4.52
C GLN A 36 -2.12 -6.78 3.82
N ILE A 37 -1.15 -5.88 4.05
CA ILE A 37 0.22 -6.05 3.53
C ILE A 37 0.87 -7.33 4.08
N ARG A 38 0.60 -7.68 5.36
CA ARG A 38 1.21 -8.86 5.99
C ARG A 38 0.55 -10.19 5.66
N ASN A 39 -0.74 -10.19 5.36
CA ASN A 39 -1.50 -11.41 5.15
C ASN A 39 -1.93 -11.62 3.70
N GLY A 40 -1.81 -10.58 2.85
CA GLY A 40 -2.42 -10.59 1.53
C GLY A 40 -3.95 -10.47 1.61
N LEU A 41 -4.59 -10.31 0.46
CA LEU A 41 -6.05 -10.34 0.31
C LEU A 41 -6.42 -10.60 -1.15
N GLY A 42 -7.11 -11.71 -1.42
CA GLY A 42 -7.39 -12.15 -2.78
C GLY A 42 -6.10 -12.34 -3.57
N ASP A 43 -6.00 -11.67 -4.73
CA ASP A 43 -4.80 -11.70 -5.59
C ASP A 43 -3.62 -10.87 -5.07
N MET A 44 -3.82 -10.09 -4.00
CA MET A 44 -2.74 -9.32 -3.39
C MET A 44 -1.87 -10.26 -2.54
N PRO A 45 -0.56 -10.42 -2.87
CA PRO A 45 0.32 -11.30 -2.11
C PRO A 45 0.61 -10.72 -0.72
N ALA A 46 0.97 -11.62 0.20
CA ALA A 46 1.50 -11.26 1.51
C ALA A 46 2.98 -10.84 1.40
N PHE A 47 3.36 -9.79 2.13
CA PHE A 47 4.75 -9.34 2.28
C PHE A 47 5.20 -9.59 3.72
N LYS A 48 6.11 -10.54 3.90
CA LYS A 48 6.65 -10.89 5.21
C LYS A 48 7.73 -9.89 5.64
N LYS A 49 8.24 -10.05 6.86
CA LYS A 49 9.22 -9.11 7.42
C LYS A 49 10.52 -9.12 6.63
N GLU A 50 10.82 -10.26 6.02
CA GLU A 50 11.99 -10.52 5.19
C GLU A 50 11.88 -9.79 3.83
N ASP A 51 10.67 -9.70 3.28
CA ASP A 51 10.41 -8.95 2.03
C ASP A 51 10.40 -7.44 2.28
N ILE A 52 9.68 -7.01 3.32
CA ILE A 52 9.52 -5.60 3.67
C ILE A 52 9.54 -5.47 5.19
N SER A 53 10.54 -4.78 5.72
CA SER A 53 10.67 -4.52 7.16
C SER A 53 9.45 -3.78 7.73
N LYS A 54 9.22 -3.90 9.04
CA LYS A 54 8.11 -3.20 9.73
C LYS A 54 8.16 -1.69 9.52
N GLU A 55 9.35 -1.10 9.54
CA GLU A 55 9.55 0.33 9.31
C GLU A 55 9.24 0.73 7.86
N ASN A 56 9.64 -0.08 6.89
CA ASN A 56 9.34 0.17 5.48
C ASN A 56 7.84 0.07 5.19
N VAL A 57 7.13 -0.85 5.82
CA VAL A 57 5.65 -0.91 5.74
C VAL A 57 5.02 0.36 6.31
N LYS A 58 5.51 0.88 7.45
CA LYS A 58 5.03 2.16 8.00
C LYS A 58 5.26 3.33 7.02
N LYS A 59 6.42 3.38 6.34
CA LYS A 59 6.70 4.39 5.30
C LYS A 59 5.77 4.27 4.10
N ILE A 60 5.42 3.05 3.69
CA ILE A 60 4.43 2.80 2.62
C ILE A 60 3.04 3.29 3.06
N ILE A 61 2.60 2.95 4.27
CA ILE A 61 1.30 3.40 4.80
C ILE A 61 1.24 4.93 4.87
N LEU A 62 2.32 5.57 5.34
CA LEU A 62 2.42 7.03 5.34
C LEU A 62 2.27 7.61 3.93
N PHE A 63 2.93 7.01 2.93
CA PHE A 63 2.77 7.43 1.54
C PHE A 63 1.33 7.28 1.04
N VAL A 64 0.69 6.13 1.31
CA VAL A 64 -0.73 5.88 0.97
C VAL A 64 -1.64 6.93 1.63
N ARG A 65 -1.35 7.33 2.86
CA ARG A 65 -2.08 8.39 3.55
C ARG A 65 -1.90 9.75 2.90
N LEU A 66 -0.68 10.08 2.47
CA LEU A 66 -0.37 11.35 1.83
C LEU A 66 -1.05 11.50 0.46
N ILE A 67 -1.07 10.44 -0.36
CA ILE A 67 -1.75 10.51 -1.66
C ILE A 67 -3.25 10.71 -1.51
N ARG A 68 -3.90 10.11 -0.49
CA ARG A 68 -5.33 10.35 -0.18
C ARG A 68 -5.62 11.81 0.18
N ALA A 69 -4.68 12.47 0.86
CA ALA A 69 -4.83 13.87 1.27
C ALA A 69 -4.63 14.85 0.11
N ASN A 70 -3.95 14.44 -0.96
CA ASN A 70 -3.67 15.26 -2.15
C ASN A 70 -4.70 15.08 -3.26
N THR A 71 -5.59 14.08 -3.17
CA THR A 71 -6.72 13.91 -4.08
C THR A 71 -7.92 14.69 -3.52
N ASN A 72 -7.90 16.02 -3.70
CA ASN A 72 -9.07 16.89 -3.52
C ASN A 72 -9.82 17.01 -4.85
#